data_AF-A0A534P434-F1
#
_entry.id   AF-A0A534P434-F1
#
_cell.length_a   1.000
_cell.length_b   1.000
_cell.length_c   1.000
_cell.angle_alpha   90.00
_cell.angle_beta   90.00
_cell.angle_gamma   90.00
#
_symmetry.space_group_name_H-M   'P 1'
#
loop_
_entity.id
_entity.type
_entity.pdbx_description
1 polymer ?
#
loop_
_entity_poly.entity_id
_entity_poly.type
_entity_poly.pdbx_seq_one_letter_code
_entity_poly.pdbx_strand_id
1 'polypeptide(L)'
;MTEVIIILALALLLLGPDQLPSLARSLGKGLRELRKATDDIKGQFESEIARIDLDQQPQKMIAPVPDAPKAEEGAKPAELPAAPTNPADDPGAARAAARRAAAESQLKLVAPEGAVPRQPESPPPAPAPEPKA
;
A
#
# COMPACT_ATOMS: atom_id res chain seq x y z
N MET A 1 14.59 15.62 -17.41
CA MET A 1 15.35 16.06 -16.21
C MET A 1 15.04 17.52 -15.88
N THR A 2 14.99 18.41 -16.88
CA THR A 2 14.66 19.83 -16.78
C THR A 2 13.28 20.10 -16.17
N GLU A 3 12.30 19.21 -16.38
CA GLU A 3 10.92 19.35 -15.90
C GLU A 3 10.84 19.40 -14.37
N VAL A 4 11.59 18.52 -13.71
CA VAL A 4 11.64 18.46 -12.23
C VAL A 4 12.27 19.74 -11.67
N ILE A 5 13.30 20.28 -12.33
CA ILE A 5 13.96 21.53 -11.90
C ILE A 5 13.00 22.72 -12.02
N ILE A 6 12.21 22.80 -13.09
CA ILE A 6 11.21 23.87 -13.28
C ILE A 6 10.15 23.80 -12.17
N ILE A 7 9.64 22.60 -11.87
CA ILE A 7 8.65 22.42 -10.79
C ILE A 7 9.27 22.80 -9.43
N LEU A 8 10.52 22.41 -9.18
CA LEU A 8 11.23 22.78 -7.95
C LEU A 8 11.40 24.31 -7.84
N ALA A 9 11.79 24.98 -8.93
CA ALA A 9 11.95 26.42 -8.97
C ALA A 9 10.63 27.16 -8.71
N LEU A 10 9.51 26.68 -9.29
CA LEU A 10 8.18 27.24 -9.02
C LEU A 10 7.76 27.02 -7.56
N ALA A 11 7.99 25.82 -7.01
CA ALA A 11 7.72 25.53 -5.61
C ALA A 11 8.56 26.41 -4.67
N LEU A 12 9.84 26.61 -4.99
CA LEU A 12 10.76 27.51 -4.29
C LEU A 12 10.32 28.98 -4.39
N LEU A 13 9.68 29.40 -5.48
CA LEU A 13 9.18 30.76 -5.63
C LEU A 13 7.91 31.00 -4.81
N LEU A 14 6.99 30.03 -4.80
CA LEU A 14 5.72 30.09 -4.05
C LEU A 14 5.95 30.01 -2.54
N LEU A 15 6.81 29.09 -2.11
CA LEU A 15 7.04 28.79 -0.71
C LEU A 15 8.29 29.50 -0.14
N GLY A 16 9.31 29.72 -0.97
CA GLY A 16 10.61 30.29 -0.59
C GLY A 16 11.73 29.25 -0.47
N PRO A 17 12.97 29.57 -0.87
CA PRO A 17 14.12 28.66 -0.75
C PRO A 17 14.51 28.33 0.69
N ASP A 18 14.22 29.22 1.64
CA ASP A 18 14.49 29.00 3.06
C ASP A 18 13.43 28.12 3.73
N GLN A 19 12.22 28.04 3.14
CA GLN A 19 11.08 27.33 3.72
C GLN A 19 11.09 25.84 3.41
N LEU A 20 11.56 25.42 2.22
CA LEU A 20 11.74 23.99 1.91
C LEU A 20 12.65 23.25 2.92
N PRO A 21 13.88 23.73 3.24
CA PRO A 21 14.74 23.05 4.20
C PRO A 21 14.18 23.11 5.61
N SER A 22 13.48 24.18 5.98
CA SER A 22 12.80 24.30 7.27
C SER A 22 11.69 23.25 7.43
N LEU A 23 10.79 23.15 6.45
CA LEU A 23 9.70 22.15 6.42
C LEU A 23 10.23 20.72 6.31
N ALA A 24 11.26 20.48 5.50
CA ALA A 24 11.89 19.17 5.42
C ALA A 24 12.50 18.74 6.77
N ARG A 25 13.10 19.67 7.53
CA ARG A 25 13.62 19.40 8.87
C ARG A 25 12.51 19.10 9.88
N SER A 26 11.39 19.84 9.86
CA SER A 26 10.27 19.60 10.78
C SER A 26 9.54 18.30 10.45
N LEU A 27 9.20 18.07 9.18
CA LEU A 27 8.61 16.83 8.70
C LEU A 27 9.53 15.63 8.93
N GLY A 28 10.84 15.81 8.71
CA GLY A 28 11.83 14.75 8.94
C GLY A 28 11.94 14.33 10.40
N LYS A 29 11.81 15.28 11.35
CA LYS A 29 11.74 14.95 12.78
C LYS A 29 10.48 14.15 13.11
N GLY A 30 9.32 14.60 12.66
CA GLY A 30 8.05 13.89 12.87
C GLY A 30 8.03 12.50 12.22
N LEU A 31 8.55 12.37 11.00
CA LEU A 31 8.64 11.09 10.30
C LEU A 31 9.64 10.13 10.99
N ARG A 32 10.71 10.65 11.58
CA ARG A 32 11.66 9.85 12.36
C ARG A 32 11.05 9.32 13.65
N GLU A 33 10.26 10.13 14.35
CA GLU A 33 9.51 9.72 15.53
C GLU A 33 8.42 8.71 15.16
N LEU A 34 7.66 8.95 14.08
CA LEU A 34 6.67 8.02 13.56
C LEU A 34 7.32 6.69 13.14
N ARG A 35 8.47 6.72 12.48
CA ARG A 35 9.20 5.51 12.09
C ARG A 35 9.62 4.71 13.32
N LYS A 36 10.15 5.38 14.35
CA LYS A 36 10.52 4.72 15.61
C LYS A 36 9.30 4.07 16.28
N ALA A 37 8.19 4.79 16.40
CA ALA A 37 6.96 4.24 16.95
C ALA A 37 6.41 3.06 16.12
N THR A 38 6.49 3.17 14.79
CA THR A 38 6.10 2.10 13.86
C THR A 38 7.01 0.87 14.00
N ASP A 39 8.32 1.08 14.15
CA ASP A 39 9.30 0.00 14.32
C ASP A 39 9.08 -0.75 15.65
N ASP A 40 8.74 -0.04 16.74
CA ASP A 40 8.40 -0.64 18.02
C ASP A 40 7.12 -1.50 17.92
N ILE A 41 6.08 -1.00 17.23
CA ILE A 41 4.84 -1.74 16.97
C ILE A 41 5.14 -2.98 16.12
N LYS A 42 5.93 -2.83 15.04
CA LYS A 42 6.32 -3.95 14.18
C LYS A 42 7.07 -5.03 14.97
N GLY A 43 7.98 -4.64 15.86
CA GLY A 43 8.71 -5.56 16.72
C GLY A 43 7.81 -6.32 17.71
N GLN A 44 6.80 -5.66 18.27
CA GLN A 44 5.79 -6.29 19.13
C GLN A 44 4.93 -7.29 18.35
N PHE A 45 4.39 -6.87 17.19
CA PHE A 45 3.59 -7.73 16.32
C PHE A 45 4.37 -8.96 15.84
N GLU A 46 5.61 -8.80 15.40
CA GLU A 46 6.43 -9.92 14.93
C GLU A 46 6.78 -10.87 16.07
N SER A 47 7.01 -10.35 17.28
CA SER A 47 7.24 -11.17 18.47
C SER A 47 5.99 -11.93 18.91
N GLU A 48 4.81 -11.33 18.80
CA GLU A 48 3.53 -11.98 19.12
C GLU A 48 3.14 -13.03 18.08
N ILE A 49 3.29 -12.71 16.80
CA ILE A 49 3.01 -13.65 15.70
C ILE A 49 4.00 -14.83 15.75
N ALA A 50 5.29 -14.57 15.97
CA ALA A 50 6.28 -15.65 16.12
C ALA A 50 5.97 -16.55 17.33
N ARG A 51 5.43 -16.01 18.42
CA ARG A 51 4.99 -16.83 19.57
C ARG A 51 3.77 -17.69 19.24
N ILE A 52 2.80 -17.15 18.50
CA ILE A 52 1.62 -17.90 18.05
C ILE A 52 2.03 -19.04 17.08
N ASP A 53 3.04 -18.83 16.23
CA ASP A 53 3.58 -19.85 15.32
C ASP A 53 4.38 -20.94 16.06
N LEU A 54 5.12 -20.59 17.13
CA LEU A 54 5.88 -21.56 17.94
C LEU A 54 4.97 -22.51 18.73
N ASP A 55 3.82 -22.02 19.22
CA ASP A 55 2.85 -22.85 19.95
C ASP A 55 2.10 -23.86 19.04
N GLN A 56 2.27 -23.76 17.72
CA GLN A 56 1.71 -24.69 16.73
C GLN A 56 2.71 -25.76 16.21
N GLN A 57 3.94 -25.84 16.76
CA GLN A 57 4.96 -26.80 16.33
C GLN A 57 5.27 -27.87 17.40
N PRO A 58 4.59 -29.03 17.41
CA PRO A 58 5.12 -30.19 18.10
C PRO A 58 6.30 -30.77 17.32
N GLN A 59 7.49 -30.65 17.91
CA GLN A 59 8.67 -31.50 17.73
C GLN A 59 9.08 -31.89 16.30
N LYS A 60 10.11 -31.23 15.78
CA LYS A 60 11.05 -31.87 14.85
C LYS A 60 12.49 -31.64 15.28
N MET A 61 12.88 -32.39 16.31
CA MET A 61 14.29 -32.69 16.55
C MET A 61 14.82 -33.51 15.37
N ILE A 62 15.72 -32.95 14.57
CA ILE A 62 16.63 -33.73 13.71
C ILE A 62 18.04 -33.16 13.95
N ALA A 63 18.95 -34.07 14.26
CA ALA A 63 20.29 -33.85 14.78
C ALA A 63 21.22 -33.04 13.86
N PRO A 64 22.28 -32.41 14.41
CA PRO A 64 23.31 -31.75 13.62
C PRO A 64 24.16 -32.80 12.87
N VAL A 65 24.27 -32.64 11.55
CA VAL A 65 25.20 -33.42 10.72
C VAL A 65 26.60 -32.77 10.83
N PRO A 66 27.67 -33.53 11.10
CA PRO A 66 29.02 -32.99 11.31
C PRO A 66 29.65 -32.41 10.04
N ASP A 67 30.50 -31.40 10.26
CA ASP A 67 31.39 -30.73 9.30
C ASP A 67 32.21 -31.69 8.41
N ALA A 68 32.25 -31.38 7.11
CA ALA A 68 33.23 -31.86 6.14
C ALA A 68 33.41 -30.76 5.06
N PRO A 69 34.57 -30.65 4.38
CA PRO A 69 35.53 -29.56 4.61
C PRO A 69 35.38 -28.37 3.66
N LYS A 70 35.98 -27.25 4.10
CA LYS A 70 36.24 -26.02 3.33
C LYS A 70 36.62 -26.30 1.87
N ALA A 71 35.84 -25.71 0.98
CA ALA A 71 36.18 -25.51 -0.42
C ALA A 71 37.46 -24.68 -0.54
N GLU A 72 38.50 -25.28 -1.12
CA GLU A 72 39.55 -24.53 -1.80
C GLU A 72 39.00 -24.03 -3.15
N GLU A 73 38.97 -22.70 -3.26
CA GLU A 73 39.57 -21.92 -4.35
C GLU A 73 39.36 -22.40 -5.80
N GLY A 74 38.61 -21.61 -6.59
CA GLY A 74 38.60 -21.76 -8.04
C GLY A 74 37.54 -20.94 -8.77
N ALA A 75 37.90 -19.70 -9.12
CA ALA A 75 37.48 -18.96 -10.33
C ALA A 75 35.98 -18.96 -10.76
N LYS A 76 35.32 -17.80 -10.60
CA LYS A 76 34.34 -17.28 -11.59
C LYS A 76 35.09 -16.96 -12.91
N PRO A 77 34.46 -16.80 -14.10
CA PRO A 77 33.04 -16.46 -14.36
C PRO A 77 32.38 -17.13 -15.60
N ALA A 78 31.10 -16.81 -15.81
CA ALA A 78 30.25 -17.12 -16.97
C ALA A 78 29.51 -18.47 -16.91
N GLU A 79 28.21 -18.42 -16.65
CA GLU A 79 27.20 -18.49 -17.71
C GLU A 79 25.84 -18.13 -17.08
N LEU A 80 25.02 -17.38 -17.81
CA LEU A 80 23.66 -17.00 -17.42
C LEU A 80 22.71 -18.08 -17.98
N PRO A 81 22.04 -18.91 -17.16
CA PRO A 81 20.94 -19.71 -17.66
C PRO A 81 19.64 -18.96 -17.35
N ALA A 82 19.00 -18.46 -18.39
CA ALA A 82 17.60 -18.07 -18.35
C ALA A 82 16.77 -19.28 -17.88
N ALA A 83 16.20 -19.19 -16.67
CA ALA A 83 15.22 -20.14 -16.17
C ALA A 83 13.81 -19.50 -16.27
N PRO A 84 12.79 -20.28 -16.68
CA PRO A 84 11.47 -19.78 -17.03
C PRO A 84 10.73 -19.29 -15.78
N THR A 85 10.39 -18.00 -15.74
CA THR A 85 9.49 -17.48 -14.70
C THR A 85 8.07 -17.89 -15.02
N ASN A 86 7.52 -18.78 -14.18
CA ASN A 86 6.08 -19.07 -14.16
C ASN A 86 5.29 -17.75 -14.09
N PRO A 87 4.23 -17.53 -14.88
CA PRO A 87 3.48 -16.28 -14.90
C PRO A 87 2.65 -16.00 -13.63
N ALA A 88 2.89 -16.72 -12.54
CA ALA A 88 2.09 -16.68 -11.32
C ALA A 88 2.68 -15.76 -10.23
N ASP A 89 3.92 -15.27 -10.38
CA ASP A 89 4.60 -14.45 -9.36
C ASP A 89 4.51 -12.94 -9.59
N ASP A 90 3.70 -12.46 -10.55
CA ASP A 90 3.42 -11.03 -10.70
C ASP A 90 2.06 -10.67 -10.06
N PRO A 91 2.05 -10.10 -8.83
CA PRO A 91 0.82 -9.62 -8.21
C PRO A 91 0.12 -8.52 -9.03
N GLY A 92 0.83 -7.88 -9.96
CA GLY A 92 0.29 -6.95 -10.96
C GLY A 92 -0.55 -7.65 -12.02
N ALA A 93 -0.12 -8.82 -12.52
CA ALA A 93 -0.87 -9.61 -13.49
C ALA A 93 -2.17 -10.17 -12.90
N ALA A 94 -2.14 -10.62 -11.64
CA ALA A 94 -3.33 -11.08 -10.91
C ALA A 94 -4.36 -9.95 -10.71
N ARG A 95 -3.91 -8.74 -10.36
CA ARG A 95 -4.77 -7.54 -10.24
C ARG A 95 -5.33 -7.08 -11.59
N ALA A 96 -4.55 -7.18 -12.67
CA ALA A 96 -5.00 -6.85 -14.02
C ALA A 96 -6.07 -7.82 -14.53
N ALA A 97 -5.93 -9.12 -14.25
CA ALA A 97 -6.94 -10.13 -14.56
C ALA A 97 -8.24 -9.91 -13.77
N ALA A 98 -8.14 -9.61 -12.46
CA ALA A 98 -9.29 -9.31 -11.62
C ALA A 98 -10.07 -8.06 -12.08
N ARG A 99 -9.36 -7.00 -12.52
CA ARG A 99 -10.00 -5.80 -13.07
C ARG A 99 -10.70 -6.06 -14.41
N ARG A 100 -10.13 -6.91 -15.27
CA ARG A 100 -10.77 -7.29 -16.54
C ARG A 100 -12.04 -8.12 -16.31
N ALA A 101 -12.01 -9.09 -15.40
CA ALA A 101 -13.18 -9.87 -15.03
C ALA A 101 -14.30 -8.99 -14.42
N ALA A 102 -13.94 -7.99 -13.60
CA ALA A 102 -14.90 -7.03 -13.05
C ALA A 102 -15.51 -6.09 -14.12
N ALA A 103 -14.72 -5.70 -15.13
CA ALA A 103 -15.20 -4.86 -16.23
C ALA A 103 -16.18 -5.60 -17.15
N GLU A 104 -15.98 -6.90 -17.38
CA GLU A 104 -16.87 -7.74 -18.19
C GLU A 104 -18.22 -7.99 -17.49
N SER A 105 -18.26 -8.01 -16.16
CA SER A 105 -19.50 -8.18 -15.39
C SER A 105 -20.42 -6.93 -15.44
N GLN A 106 -19.85 -5.74 -15.65
CA GLN A 106 -20.60 -4.48 -15.74
C GLN A 106 -21.17 -4.21 -17.13
N LEU A 107 -20.72 -4.92 -18.18
CA LEU A 107 -21.22 -4.71 -19.55
C LEU A 107 -22.47 -5.54 -19.90
N LYS A 108 -22.96 -6.39 -18.99
CA LYS A 108 -24.16 -7.23 -19.19
C LYS A 108 -25.38 -6.81 -18.35
N LEU A 109 -25.37 -5.60 -17.78
CA LEU A 109 -26.54 -5.03 -17.09
C LEU A 109 -26.96 -3.67 -17.66
N VAL A 110 -26.95 -3.52 -18.99
CA VAL A 110 -27.72 -2.48 -19.66
C VAL A 110 -29.03 -3.10 -20.14
N ALA A 111 -30.03 -3.08 -19.26
CA ALA A 111 -31.43 -3.18 -19.67
C ALA A 111 -31.92 -1.77 -20.06
N PRO A 112 -32.71 -1.63 -21.14
CA PRO A 112 -33.13 -0.34 -21.68
C PRO A 112 -34.27 0.28 -20.84
N GLU A 113 -34.56 1.55 -21.14
CA GLU A 113 -35.70 2.36 -20.67
C GLU A 113 -35.52 3.20 -19.39
N GLY A 114 -35.15 4.46 -19.63
CA GLY A 114 -36.03 5.61 -19.38
C GLY A 114 -37.02 5.53 -18.22
N ALA A 115 -36.59 5.97 -17.04
CA ALA A 115 -37.46 6.63 -16.08
C ALA A 115 -36.61 7.49 -15.15
N VAL A 116 -36.70 8.81 -15.30
CA VAL A 116 -36.10 9.79 -14.38
C VAL A 116 -36.89 9.75 -13.07
N PRO A 117 -36.31 9.36 -11.91
CA PRO A 117 -37.00 9.55 -10.64
C PRO A 117 -36.86 11.02 -10.25
N ARG A 118 -37.97 11.77 -10.29
CA ARG A 118 -38.05 13.09 -9.66
C ARG A 118 -37.88 12.93 -8.15
N GLN A 119 -37.00 13.73 -7.55
CA GLN A 119 -36.86 13.80 -6.11
C GLN A 119 -38.19 14.23 -5.45
N PRO A 120 -38.55 13.69 -4.28
CA PRO A 120 -39.64 14.24 -3.49
C PRO A 120 -39.17 15.55 -2.86
N GLU A 121 -39.71 16.68 -3.33
CA GLU A 121 -39.58 17.96 -2.63
C GLU A 121 -40.10 17.79 -1.20
N SER A 122 -39.29 18.24 -0.24
CA SER A 122 -39.67 18.31 1.16
C SER A 122 -40.77 19.36 1.35
N PRO A 123 -41.87 19.08 2.06
CA PRO A 123 -42.91 20.07 2.27
C PRO A 123 -42.40 21.20 3.19
N PRO A 124 -42.82 22.46 2.95
CA PRO A 124 -42.44 23.59 3.81
C PRO A 124 -43.05 23.44 5.22
N PRO A 125 -42.38 23.94 6.28
CA PRO A 125 -42.88 23.85 7.65
C PRO A 125 -44.16 24.69 7.82
N ALA A 126 -45.16 24.11 8.50
CA ALA A 126 -46.43 24.76 8.80
C ALA A 126 -46.23 26.00 9.70
N PRO A 127 -47.04 27.06 9.54
CA PRO A 127 -47.00 28.22 10.42
C PRO A 127 -47.56 27.88 11.82
N ALA A 128 -46.87 28.40 12.84
CA ALA A 128 -47.22 28.26 14.25
C ALA A 128 -48.60 28.89 14.58
N PRO A 129 -49.32 28.39 15.62
CA PRO A 129 -50.62 28.94 15.98
C PRO A 129 -50.48 30.34 16.63
N GLU A 130 -51.28 31.29 16.14
CA GLU A 130 -51.41 32.64 16.70
C GLU A 130 -51.95 32.61 18.15
N PRO A 131 -51.52 33.52 19.02
CA PRO A 131 -52.07 33.64 20.36
C PRO A 131 -53.48 34.24 20.31
N LYS A 132 -54.46 33.54 20.88
CA LYS A 132 -55.80 34.07 21.10
C LYS A 132 -55.76 35.21 22.13
N ALA A 133 -56.37 36.34 21.78
CA ALA A 133 -56.83 37.36 22.72
C ALA A 133 -58.22 36.99 23.27
#